data_AF-A0A945E1Q7-F1
#
_entry.id   AF-A0A945E1Q7-F1
#
_cell.length_a   1.000
_cell.length_b   1.000
_cell.length_c   1.000
_cell.angle_alpha   90.00
_cell.angle_beta   90.00
_cell.angle_gamma   90.00
#
_symmetry.space_group_name_H-M   'P 1'
#
loop_
_entity.id
_entity.type
_entity.pdbx_description
1 polymer ?
#
loop_
_entity_poly.entity_id
_entity_poly.type
_entity_poly.pdbx_seq_one_letter_code
_entity_poly.pdbx_strand_id
1 'polypeptide(L)'
;MSASILVRRFPLARRLSKILIVIFTLTIFAGMVVIPFEMQADNTTINTVVDGLWWAITTVTTVGYGDLVPVTTGGRVIGAFLQISGAVMFGTLVGTITVYLNQVQEDYEWRRIHEKLDRMEDNVNTLRHKTDFLIKQKESTKAPQRWRL
;
A
#
# COMPACT_ATOMS: atom_id res chain seq x y z
N MET A 1 6.65 -21.72 14.10
CA MET A 1 5.93 -20.43 14.28
C MET A 1 6.45 -19.40 13.26
N SER A 2 6.29 -19.66 11.95
CA SER A 2 6.84 -18.78 10.90
C SER A 2 5.98 -18.70 9.62
N ALA A 3 4.97 -19.57 9.45
CA ALA A 3 4.16 -19.60 8.22
C ALA A 3 2.89 -18.72 8.26
N SER A 4 2.48 -18.22 9.44
CA SER A 4 1.21 -17.50 9.61
C SER A 4 1.26 -16.00 9.27
N ILE A 5 2.46 -15.41 9.14
CA ILE A 5 2.62 -13.98 8.87
C ILE A 5 2.51 -13.68 7.37
N LEU A 6 2.93 -14.62 6.51
CA LEU A 6 2.92 -14.41 5.05
C LEU A 6 1.51 -14.43 4.44
N VAL A 7 0.57 -15.15 5.08
CA VAL A 7 -0.81 -15.31 4.59
C VAL A 7 -1.66 -14.05 4.80
N ARG A 8 -1.30 -13.18 5.77
CA ARG A 8 -1.99 -11.89 6.00
C ARG A 8 -1.66 -10.80 4.97
N ARG A 9 -0.69 -11.01 4.05
CA ARG A 9 -0.29 -10.02 3.03
C ARG A 9 -1.15 -9.99 1.75
N PHE A 10 -2.04 -10.95 1.54
CA PHE A 10 -2.86 -11.07 0.32
C PHE A 10 -4.24 -10.37 0.26
N PRO A 11 -4.84 -9.78 1.32
CA PRO A 11 -6.16 -9.16 1.18
C PRO A 11 -6.12 -7.86 0.37
N LEU A 12 -5.02 -7.09 0.42
CA LEU A 12 -4.87 -5.83 -0.32
C LEU A 12 -4.77 -6.05 -1.83
N ALA A 13 -3.91 -6.97 -2.27
CA ALA A 13 -3.79 -7.32 -3.70
C ALA A 13 -5.12 -7.84 -4.27
N ARG A 14 -5.82 -8.73 -3.55
CA ARG A 14 -7.14 -9.22 -3.97
C ARG A 14 -8.20 -8.10 -3.99
N ARG A 15 -8.16 -7.14 -3.06
CA ARG A 15 -9.05 -5.97 -3.06
C ARG A 15 -8.79 -5.08 -4.27
N LEU A 16 -7.52 -4.78 -4.57
CA LEU A 16 -7.15 -4.01 -5.76
C LEU A 16 -7.59 -4.71 -7.04
N SER A 17 -7.30 -6.00 -7.20
CA SER A 17 -7.74 -6.75 -8.39
C SER A 17 -9.26 -6.70 -8.56
N LYS A 18 -10.03 -6.81 -7.47
CA LYS A 18 -11.50 -6.68 -7.53
C LYS A 18 -11.94 -5.28 -7.94
N ILE A 19 -11.34 -4.23 -7.38
CA ILE A 19 -11.64 -2.83 -7.73
C ILE A 19 -11.34 -2.58 -9.21
N LEU A 20 -10.18 -3.04 -9.69
CA LEU A 20 -9.79 -2.91 -11.10
C LEU A 20 -10.77 -3.64 -12.03
N ILE A 21 -11.19 -4.86 -11.69
CA ILE A 21 -12.19 -5.60 -12.47
C ILE A 21 -13.52 -4.85 -12.49
N VAL A 22 -14.00 -4.39 -11.33
CA VAL A 22 -15.26 -3.64 -11.23
C VAL A 22 -15.22 -2.37 -12.08
N ILE A 23 -14.13 -1.61 -12.00
CA ILE A 23 -13.98 -0.37 -12.78
C ILE A 23 -13.87 -0.67 -14.26
N PHE A 24 -13.12 -1.70 -14.66
CA PHE A 24 -13.04 -2.12 -16.05
C PHE A 24 -14.42 -2.50 -16.61
N THR A 25 -15.22 -3.25 -15.84
CA THR A 25 -16.61 -3.57 -16.21
C THR A 25 -17.48 -2.31 -16.29
N LEU A 26 -17.37 -1.39 -15.32
CA LEU A 26 -18.10 -0.12 -15.34
C LEU A 26 -17.74 0.74 -16.55
N THR A 27 -16.47 0.78 -16.95
CA THR A 27 -16.01 1.52 -18.13
C THR A 27 -16.62 0.98 -19.42
N ILE A 28 -16.59 -0.35 -19.61
CA ILE A 28 -17.22 -0.98 -20.79
C ILE A 28 -18.73 -0.71 -20.78
N PHE A 29 -19.37 -0.85 -19.62
CA PHE A 29 -20.79 -0.59 -19.46
C PHE A 29 -21.15 0.87 -19.78
N ALA A 30 -20.41 1.83 -19.23
CA ALA A 30 -20.61 3.26 -19.49
C ALA A 30 -20.44 3.59 -20.98
N GLY A 31 -19.42 3.03 -21.64
CA GLY A 31 -19.18 3.22 -23.07
C GLY A 31 -20.28 2.64 -23.97
N MET A 32 -20.97 1.58 -23.55
CA MET A 32 -22.14 1.05 -24.27
C MET A 32 -23.41 1.85 -23.96
N VAL A 33 -23.63 2.22 -22.70
CA VAL A 33 -24.86 2.89 -22.26
C VAL A 33 -24.93 4.34 -22.71
N VAL A 34 -23.80 5.02 -22.92
CA VAL A 34 -23.80 6.43 -23.37
C VAL A 34 -24.41 6.60 -24.78
N ILE A 35 -24.26 5.61 -25.66
CA ILE A 35 -24.68 5.66 -27.06
C ILE A 35 -26.18 5.93 -27.23
N PRO A 36 -27.12 5.16 -26.62
CA PRO A 36 -28.55 5.42 -26.77
C PRO A 36 -29.00 6.79 -26.22
N PHE A 37 -28.25 7.39 -25.29
CA PHE A 37 -28.51 8.77 -24.88
C PHE A 37 -28.03 9.75 -25.95
N GLU A 38 -26.81 9.56 -26.47
CA GLU A 38 -26.21 10.46 -27.45
C GLU A 38 -26.88 10.40 -28.83
N MET A 39 -27.47 9.27 -29.22
CA MET A 39 -28.27 9.13 -30.44
C MET A 39 -29.51 10.03 -30.49
N GLN A 40 -29.90 10.64 -29.36
CA GLN A 40 -31.05 11.56 -29.29
C GLN A 40 -30.67 13.02 -29.61
N ALA A 41 -29.38 13.32 -29.80
CA ALA A 41 -28.90 14.67 -30.06
C ALA A 41 -28.28 14.80 -31.46
N ASP A 42 -28.55 15.91 -32.14
CA ASP A 42 -28.10 16.16 -33.51
C ASP A 42 -26.60 16.48 -33.64
N ASN A 43 -25.92 16.86 -32.54
CA ASN A 43 -24.50 17.25 -32.51
C ASN A 43 -23.63 16.28 -31.69
N THR A 44 -23.90 14.98 -31.80
CA THR A 44 -23.14 13.94 -31.10
C THR A 44 -21.83 13.61 -31.83
N THR A 45 -20.74 13.53 -31.06
CA THR A 45 -19.46 12.99 -31.53
C THR A 45 -19.36 11.48 -31.34
N ILE A 46 -20.17 10.89 -30.44
CA ILE A 46 -20.17 9.47 -30.10
C ILE A 46 -21.23 8.76 -30.94
N ASN A 47 -20.81 8.08 -32.01
CA ASN A 47 -21.72 7.47 -32.98
C ASN A 47 -21.66 5.94 -33.01
N THR A 48 -20.51 5.36 -32.66
CA THR A 48 -20.30 3.90 -32.66
C THR A 48 -19.98 3.36 -31.27
N VAL A 49 -20.07 2.04 -31.11
CA VAL A 49 -19.65 1.35 -29.87
C VAL A 49 -18.17 1.57 -29.58
N VAL A 50 -17.34 1.62 -30.63
CA VAL A 50 -15.90 1.87 -30.49
C VAL A 50 -15.65 3.27 -29.96
N ASP A 51 -16.39 4.27 -30.45
CA ASP A 51 -16.32 5.66 -29.99
C ASP A 51 -16.70 5.78 -28.51
N GLY A 52 -17.80 5.13 -28.11
CA GLY A 52 -18.24 5.11 -26.71
C GLY A 52 -17.23 4.45 -25.77
N LEU A 53 -16.60 3.35 -26.20
CA LEU A 53 -15.54 2.69 -25.43
C LEU A 53 -14.26 3.53 -25.35
N TRP A 54 -13.85 4.16 -26.45
CA TRP A 54 -12.71 5.08 -26.47
C TRP A 54 -12.92 6.26 -25.51
N TRP A 55 -14.08 6.89 -25.58
CA TRP A 55 -14.48 7.95 -24.65
C TRP A 55 -14.45 7.47 -23.20
N ALA A 56 -15.03 6.30 -22.91
CA ALA A 56 -15.08 5.80 -21.54
C ALA A 56 -13.68 5.48 -20.99
N ILE A 57 -12.79 4.87 -21.79
CA ILE A 57 -11.41 4.56 -21.40
C ILE A 57 -10.60 5.84 -21.15
N THR A 58 -10.67 6.81 -22.07
CA THR A 58 -9.92 8.08 -21.93
C THR A 58 -10.45 8.92 -20.76
N THR A 59 -11.75 8.84 -20.46
CA THR A 59 -12.38 9.53 -19.33
C THR A 59 -12.02 8.90 -17.99
N VAL A 60 -12.14 7.57 -17.84
CA VAL A 60 -11.85 6.88 -16.57
C VAL A 60 -10.38 6.97 -16.19
N THR A 61 -9.50 7.00 -17.19
CA THR A 61 -8.05 7.18 -17.01
C THR A 61 -7.65 8.64 -16.80
N THR A 62 -8.60 9.58 -16.83
CA THR A 62 -8.39 11.02 -16.69
C THR A 62 -7.54 11.66 -17.79
N VAL A 63 -7.33 10.98 -18.92
CA VAL A 63 -6.62 11.54 -20.09
C VAL A 63 -7.47 12.60 -20.76
N GLY A 64 -8.72 12.25 -21.09
CA GLY A 64 -9.73 13.19 -21.60
C GLY A 64 -9.28 14.04 -22.79
N TYR A 65 -8.97 13.43 -23.93
CA TYR A 65 -8.54 14.15 -25.15
C TYR A 65 -9.55 15.22 -25.62
N GLY A 66 -10.84 15.01 -25.34
CA GLY A 66 -11.91 15.94 -25.70
C GLY A 66 -12.34 15.83 -27.17
N ASP A 67 -11.86 14.83 -27.90
CA ASP A 67 -12.26 14.45 -29.25
C ASP A 67 -13.69 13.89 -29.29
N LEU A 68 -14.02 13.05 -28.31
CA LEU A 68 -15.35 12.50 -28.11
C LEU A 68 -15.88 12.94 -26.74
N VAL A 69 -17.06 13.55 -26.72
CA VAL A 69 -17.68 14.00 -25.47
C VAL A 69 -19.21 13.85 -25.52
N PRO A 70 -19.84 13.41 -24.42
CA PRO A 70 -21.29 13.37 -24.35
C PRO A 70 -21.87 14.78 -24.33
N VAL A 71 -22.77 15.06 -25.27
CA VAL A 71 -23.48 16.34 -25.36
C VAL A 71 -24.82 16.30 -24.61
N THR A 72 -25.38 15.12 -24.40
CA THR A 72 -26.67 14.97 -23.73
C THR A 72 -26.57 15.04 -22.21
N THR A 73 -27.66 15.46 -21.56
CA THR A 73 -27.73 15.49 -20.09
C THR A 73 -27.53 14.09 -19.50
N GLY A 74 -28.13 13.05 -20.11
CA GLY A 74 -27.97 11.66 -19.68
C GLY A 74 -26.53 11.18 -19.80
N GLY A 75 -25.88 11.43 -20.93
CA GLY A 75 -24.47 11.08 -21.16
C GLY A 75 -23.52 11.81 -20.19
N ARG A 76 -23.80 13.08 -19.88
CA ARG A 76 -23.02 13.84 -18.88
C ARG A 76 -23.16 13.30 -17.46
N VAL A 77 -24.35 12.85 -17.06
CA VAL A 77 -24.56 12.20 -15.76
C VAL A 77 -23.76 10.90 -15.66
N ILE A 78 -23.79 10.07 -16.70
CA ILE A 78 -22.97 8.84 -16.78
C ILE A 78 -21.48 9.18 -16.71
N GLY A 79 -21.05 10.20 -17.46
CA GLY A 79 -19.68 10.69 -17.45
C GLY A 79 -19.23 11.17 -16.07
N ALA A 80 -20.10 11.86 -15.32
CA ALA A 80 -19.79 12.30 -13.97
C ALA A 80 -19.55 11.12 -13.02
N PHE A 81 -20.40 10.08 -13.06
CA PHE A 81 -20.17 8.86 -12.28
C PHE A 81 -18.88 8.14 -12.69
N LEU A 82 -18.59 8.08 -14.00
CA LEU A 82 -17.37 7.48 -14.52
C LEU A 82 -16.12 8.22 -14.02
N GLN A 83 -16.12 9.55 -14.03
CA GLN A 83 -15.02 10.37 -13.50
C GLN A 83 -14.79 10.14 -12.00
N ILE A 84 -15.85 10.10 -11.19
CA ILE A 84 -15.74 9.78 -9.75
C ILE A 84 -15.13 8.39 -9.56
N SER A 85 -15.58 7.40 -10.34
CA SER A 85 -15.05 6.03 -10.25
C SER A 85 -13.55 5.97 -10.58
N GLY A 86 -13.09 6.73 -11.57
CA GLY A 86 -11.67 6.88 -11.91
C GLY A 86 -10.88 7.50 -10.76
N ALA A 87 -11.38 8.57 -10.14
CA ALA A 87 -10.74 9.19 -8.97
C ALA A 87 -10.60 8.22 -7.79
N VAL A 88 -11.65 7.43 -7.52
CA VAL A 88 -11.61 6.37 -6.49
C VAL A 88 -10.58 5.30 -6.84
N MET A 89 -10.45 4.92 -8.12
CA MET A 89 -9.41 3.99 -8.59
C MET A 89 -8.02 4.45 -8.18
N PHE A 90 -7.65 5.66 -8.60
CA PHE A 90 -6.32 6.20 -8.35
C PHE A 90 -6.08 6.41 -6.85
N GLY A 91 -7.09 6.87 -6.11
CA GLY A 91 -7.02 7.00 -4.65
C GLY A 91 -6.71 5.67 -3.96
N THR A 92 -7.36 4.58 -4.38
CA THR A 92 -7.11 3.24 -3.79
C THR A 92 -5.75 2.66 -4.18
N LEU A 93 -5.27 2.94 -5.40
CA LEU A 93 -3.94 2.57 -5.85
C LEU A 93 -2.86 3.25 -4.99
N VAL A 94 -2.94 4.57 -4.85
CA VAL A 94 -2.01 5.35 -4.00
C VAL A 94 -2.08 4.86 -2.56
N GLY A 95 -3.28 4.73 -1.99
CA GLY A 95 -3.45 4.25 -0.61
C GLY A 95 -2.84 2.86 -0.38
N THR A 96 -2.92 1.96 -1.37
CA THR A 96 -2.29 0.64 -1.25
C THR A 96 -0.77 0.71 -1.28
N ILE A 97 -0.21 1.55 -2.15
CA ILE A 97 1.24 1.79 -2.20
C ILE A 97 1.71 2.37 -0.86
N THR A 98 1.00 3.36 -0.30
CA THR A 98 1.32 3.94 1.00
C THR A 98 1.30 2.91 2.11
N VAL A 99 0.26 2.06 2.18
CA VAL A 99 0.19 0.98 3.18
C VAL A 99 1.35 0.00 3.01
N TYR A 100 1.72 -0.34 1.78
CA TYR A 100 2.85 -1.21 1.51
C TYR A 100 4.17 -0.59 1.97
N LEU A 101 4.42 0.67 1.63
CA LEU A 101 5.63 1.39 2.05
C LEU A 101 5.72 1.53 3.57
N ASN A 102 4.61 1.83 4.24
CA ASN A 102 4.57 1.92 5.70
C ASN A 102 4.89 0.57 6.34
N GLN A 103 4.35 -0.55 5.84
CA GLN A 103 4.69 -1.89 6.35
C GLN A 103 6.17 -2.20 6.19
N VAL A 104 6.73 -1.87 5.02
CA VAL A 104 8.16 -2.07 4.77
C VAL A 104 8.99 -1.23 5.75
N GLN A 105 8.62 0.02 5.99
CA GLN A 105 9.30 0.90 6.94
C GLN A 105 9.21 0.38 8.39
N GLU A 106 8.04 -0.08 8.83
CA GLU A 106 7.86 -0.69 10.15
C GLU A 106 8.74 -1.94 10.32
N ASP A 107 8.80 -2.81 9.32
CA ASP A 107 9.65 -4.01 9.34
C ASP A 107 11.14 -3.64 9.51
N TYR A 108 11.60 -2.55 8.89
CA TYR A 108 12.97 -2.05 9.06
C TYR A 108 13.22 -1.51 10.46
N GLU A 109 12.31 -0.69 11.01
CA GLU A 109 12.44 -0.12 12.36
C GLU A 109 12.43 -1.21 13.43
N TRP A 110 11.55 -2.21 13.31
CA TRP A 110 11.52 -3.34 14.24
C TRP A 110 12.84 -4.11 14.26
N ARG A 111 13.43 -4.40 13.10
CA ARG A 111 14.73 -5.07 13.01
C ARG A 111 15.83 -4.25 13.67
N ARG A 112 15.84 -2.93 13.43
CA ARG A 112 16.81 -2.01 14.05
C ARG A 112 16.69 -1.95 15.57
N ILE A 113 15.47 -2.03 16.11
CA ILE A 113 15.24 -2.08 17.56
C ILE A 113 15.76 -3.39 18.14
N HIS A 114 15.48 -4.54 17.52
CA HIS A 114 16.00 -5.83 17.98
C HIS A 114 17.53 -5.85 17.97
N GLU A 115 18.17 -5.35 16.91
CA GLU A 115 19.63 -5.23 16.87
C GLU A 115 20.22 -4.31 17.97
N LYS A 116 19.45 -3.33 18.46
CA LYS A 116 19.86 -2.48 19.59
C LYS A 116 19.66 -3.20 20.91
N LEU A 117 18.58 -3.97 21.06
CA LEU A 117 18.30 -4.78 22.26
C LEU A 117 19.35 -5.87 22.43
N ASP A 118 19.69 -6.60 21.37
CA ASP A 118 20.72 -7.65 21.40
C ASP A 118 22.08 -7.06 21.82
N ARG A 119 22.46 -5.90 21.25
CA ARG A 119 23.67 -5.18 21.65
C ARG A 119 23.66 -4.71 23.10
N MET A 120 22.51 -4.28 23.60
CA MET A 120 22.37 -3.87 25.01
C MET A 120 22.52 -5.07 25.94
N GLU A 121 21.94 -6.22 25.59
CA GLU A 121 22.08 -7.46 26.34
C GLU A 121 23.54 -7.91 26.41
N ASP A 122 24.26 -7.90 25.29
CA ASP A 122 25.69 -8.21 25.23
C ASP A 122 26.53 -7.27 26.11
N ASN A 123 26.23 -5.97 26.09
CA ASN A 123 26.90 -4.99 26.94
C ASN A 123 26.64 -5.26 28.43
N VAL A 124 25.39 -5.56 28.81
CA VAL A 124 25.02 -5.90 30.19
C VAL A 124 25.73 -7.17 30.65
N ASN A 125 25.76 -8.21 29.82
CA ASN A 125 26.46 -9.46 30.12
C ASN A 125 27.97 -9.25 30.28
N THR A 126 28.58 -8.42 29.43
CA THR A 126 30.00 -8.07 29.51
C THR A 126 30.33 -7.32 30.81
N LEU A 127 29.48 -6.36 31.20
CA LEU A 127 29.65 -5.64 32.46
C LEU A 127 29.51 -6.58 33.67
N ARG A 128 28.53 -7.49 33.65
CA ARG A 128 28.35 -8.50 34.69
C ARG A 128 29.61 -9.36 34.85
N HIS A 129 30.15 -9.88 33.75
CA HIS A 129 31.40 -10.64 33.75
C HIS A 129 32.59 -9.87 34.33
N LYS A 130 32.74 -8.57 34.00
CA LYS A 130 33.79 -7.72 34.60
C LYS A 130 33.61 -7.55 36.10
N THR A 131 32.37 -7.41 36.56
CA THR A 131 32.05 -7.24 37.98
C THR A 131 32.40 -8.50 38.79
N ASP A 132 32.01 -9.67 38.28
CA ASP A 132 32.33 -10.97 38.91
C ASP A 132 33.84 -11.21 38.99
N PHE A 133 34.57 -10.81 37.94
CA PHE A 133 36.03 -10.87 37.92
C PHE A 133 36.65 -9.99 39.01
N LEU A 134 36.19 -8.74 39.15
CA LEU A 134 36.71 -7.81 40.17
C LEU A 134 36.40 -8.27 41.60
N ILE A 135 35.22 -8.86 41.84
CA ILE A 135 34.86 -9.46 43.13
C ILE A 135 35.82 -10.59 43.48
N LYS A 136 36.03 -11.53 42.53
CA LYS A 136 36.95 -12.65 42.70
C LYS A 136 38.39 -12.20 42.97
N GLN A 137 38.85 -11.16 42.28
CA GLN A 137 40.18 -10.59 42.49
C GLN A 137 40.31 -9.99 43.89
N LYS A 138 39.30 -9.24 44.35
CA LYS A 138 39.28 -8.64 45.69
C LYS A 138 39.29 -9.68 46.81
N GLU A 139 38.58 -10.80 46.65
CA GLU A 139 38.63 -11.93 47.59
C GLU A 139 40.00 -12.60 47.62
N SER A 140 40.60 -12.86 46.44
CA SER A 140 41.95 -13.43 46.34
C SER A 140 43.02 -12.53 46.97
N THR A 141 42.87 -11.21 46.86
CA THR A 141 43.80 -10.23 47.45
C THR A 141 43.60 -10.07 48.97
N LYS A 142 42.40 -10.38 49.48
CA LYS A 142 42.10 -10.39 50.92
C LYS A 142 42.48 -11.70 51.63
N ALA A 143 42.96 -12.71 50.91
CA ALA A 143 43.48 -13.94 51.52
C ALA A 143 44.58 -13.59 52.54
N PRO A 144 44.45 -13.93 53.83
CA PRO A 144 45.30 -13.37 54.86
C PRO A 144 46.77 -13.79 54.70
N GLN A 145 47.66 -12.82 54.65
CA GLN A 145 49.06 -12.93 55.09
C GLN A 145 49.09 -13.21 56.61
N ARG A 146 48.53 -14.34 57.07
CA ARG A 146 48.39 -14.70 58.50
C ARG A 146 49.36 -15.80 58.96
N TRP A 147 50.42 -16.09 58.20
CA TRP A 147 51.36 -17.16 58.54
C TRP A 147 52.83 -16.71 58.53
N ARG A 148 53.12 -15.57 59.14
CA ARG A 148 54.50 -15.18 59.51
C ARG A 148 54.53 -14.61 60.91
N LEU A 149 54.39 -15.48 61.91
CA LEU A 149 55.01 -15.39 63.23
C LEU A 149 55.24 -16.81 63.72
#